data_AF-A0AA43DM27-F1
#
_entry.id   AF-A0AA43DM27-F1
#
_cell.length_a   1.000
_cell.length_b   1.000
_cell.length_c   1.000
_cell.angle_alpha   90.00
_cell.angle_beta   90.00
_cell.angle_gamma   90.00
#
_symmetry.space_group_name_H-M   'P 1'
#
loop_
_entity.id
_entity.type
_entity.pdbx_description
1 polymer ?
#
loop_
_entity_poly.entity_id
_entity_poly.type
_entity_poly.pdbx_seq_one_letter_code
_entity_poly.pdbx_strand_id
1 'polypeptide(L)'
;MRVGRALAELLAPVLLVVAAATLGAFVSQTNQIYFITALISVSTVVAIYVFVGNSGVLSFGHISFFAVGVWAAGVLSIPEQEKPATMPYLFDFLSSTTVGNVPSLLIAAAVGGVFALLVGLPLMRLSGLAAGIATFAVLGITNNLLRYYEKIGPGLNTFSSVPETTDLLQATIGAVLVIAAAFAY
;
A
#
# COMPACT_ATOMS: atom_id res chain seq x y z
N MET A 1 -6.03 30.59 18.72
CA MET A 1 -7.08 29.56 18.95
C MET A 1 -7.21 28.54 17.81
N ARG A 2 -7.14 28.91 16.51
CA ARG A 2 -7.24 27.96 15.38
C ARG A 2 -6.08 26.94 15.29
N VAL A 3 -4.84 27.39 15.44
CA VAL A 3 -3.64 26.51 15.42
C VAL A 3 -3.64 25.49 16.56
N GLY A 4 -4.13 25.86 17.75
CA GLY A 4 -4.19 24.96 18.89
C GLY A 4 -5.20 23.81 18.72
N ARG A 5 -6.32 24.04 18.02
CA ARG A 5 -7.29 22.97 17.70
C ARG A 5 -6.78 22.06 16.58
N ALA A 6 -6.20 22.63 15.53
CA ALA A 6 -5.57 21.89 14.44
C ALA A 6 -4.49 20.92 14.96
N LEU A 7 -3.63 21.37 15.87
CA LEU A 7 -2.63 20.50 16.51
C LEU A 7 -3.26 19.41 17.36
N ALA A 8 -4.35 19.69 18.07
CA ALA A 8 -5.07 18.69 18.87
C ALA A 8 -5.74 17.62 18.00
N GLU A 9 -6.30 18.00 16.85
CA GLU A 9 -6.92 17.10 15.88
C GLU A 9 -5.91 16.15 15.23
N LEU A 10 -4.68 16.61 14.98
CA LEU A 10 -3.58 15.75 14.51
C LEU A 10 -2.96 14.90 15.63
N LEU A 11 -2.89 15.43 16.85
CA LEU A 11 -2.28 14.74 18.00
C LEU A 11 -3.01 13.45 18.34
N ALA A 12 -4.35 13.46 18.32
CA ALA A 12 -5.14 12.29 18.69
C ALA A 12 -4.82 11.04 17.84
N PRO A 13 -4.88 11.06 16.49
CA PRO A 13 -4.57 9.88 15.67
C PRO A 13 -3.08 9.50 15.75
N VAL A 14 -2.16 10.47 15.85
CA VAL A 14 -0.73 10.19 16.02
C VAL A 14 -0.46 9.47 17.34
N LEU A 15 -1.06 9.93 18.44
CA LEU A 15 -0.93 9.27 19.75
C LEU A 15 -1.50 7.86 19.74
N LEU A 16 -2.62 7.62 19.04
CA LEU A 16 -3.19 6.27 18.92
C LEU A 16 -2.25 5.33 18.16
N VAL A 17 -1.66 5.78 17.06
CA VAL A 17 -0.67 4.99 16.29
C VAL A 17 0.57 4.70 17.12
N VAL A 18 1.10 5.70 17.83
CA VAL A 18 2.26 5.53 18.72
C VAL A 18 1.92 4.60 19.89
N ALA A 19 0.73 4.71 20.48
CA ALA A 19 0.28 3.81 21.55
C ALA A 19 0.11 2.37 21.06
N ALA A 20 -0.43 2.16 19.86
CA ALA A 20 -0.51 0.83 19.26
C ALA A 20 0.89 0.23 19.03
N ALA A 21 1.83 1.04 18.53
CA ALA A 21 3.21 0.62 18.33
C ALA A 21 3.91 0.30 19.65
N THR A 22 3.75 1.10 20.70
CA THR A 22 4.36 0.81 22.00
C THR A 22 3.81 -0.49 22.60
N LEU A 23 2.49 -0.72 22.53
CA LEU A 23 1.91 -2.00 22.93
C LEU A 23 2.47 -3.18 22.12
N GLY A 24 2.63 -3.00 20.81
CA GLY A 24 3.24 -3.99 19.92
C GLY A 24 4.72 -4.30 20.20
N ALA A 25 5.42 -3.43 20.93
CA ALA A 25 6.80 -3.66 21.34
C ALA A 25 6.91 -4.56 22.59
N PHE A 26 5.83 -4.71 23.37
CA PHE A 26 5.80 -5.53 24.59
C PHE A 26 5.19 -6.93 24.39
N VAL A 27 4.78 -7.27 23.17
CA VAL A 27 4.25 -8.61 22.84
C VAL A 27 5.34 -9.51 22.24
N SER A 28 5.05 -10.81 22.12
CA SER A 28 5.93 -11.76 21.46
C SER A 28 6.12 -11.44 19.96
N GLN A 29 7.23 -11.89 19.37
CA GLN A 29 7.54 -11.70 17.94
C GLN A 29 6.38 -12.17 17.03
N THR A 30 5.78 -13.33 17.34
CA THR A 30 4.63 -13.87 16.61
C THR A 30 3.42 -12.93 16.64
N ASN A 31 3.19 -12.26 17.77
CA ASN A 31 2.06 -11.34 17.92
C ASN A 31 2.36 -9.95 17.35
N GLN A 32 3.65 -9.56 17.27
CA GLN A 32 4.07 -8.26 16.74
C GLN A 32 3.66 -8.06 15.27
N ILE A 33 3.61 -9.12 14.47
CA ILE A 33 3.15 -9.08 13.07
C ILE A 33 1.71 -8.54 12.95
N TYR A 34 0.83 -8.85 13.91
CA TYR A 34 -0.53 -8.31 13.92
C TYR A 34 -0.55 -6.80 14.15
N PHE A 35 0.35 -6.28 15.00
CA PHE A 35 0.48 -4.84 15.23
C PHE A 35 1.05 -4.12 13.99
N ILE A 36 2.06 -4.70 13.34
CA ILE A 36 2.60 -4.17 12.08
C ILE A 36 1.49 -4.12 11.01
N THR A 37 0.74 -5.21 10.87
CA THR A 37 -0.38 -5.28 9.93
C THR A 37 -1.47 -4.26 10.25
N ALA A 38 -1.76 -4.03 11.53
CA ALA A 38 -2.71 -3.01 11.97
C ALA A 38 -2.24 -1.59 11.62
N LEU A 39 -0.95 -1.27 11.83
CA LEU A 39 -0.38 0.03 11.47
C LEU A 39 -0.42 0.29 9.95
N ILE A 40 -0.12 -0.74 9.15
CA ILE A 40 -0.26 -0.68 7.68
C ILE A 40 -1.74 -0.48 7.30
N SER A 41 -2.66 -1.21 7.96
CA SER A 41 -4.09 -1.08 7.71
C SER A 41 -4.61 0.32 8.05
N VAL A 42 -4.15 0.93 9.14
CA VAL A 42 -4.46 2.32 9.49
C VAL A 42 -3.99 3.27 8.37
N SER A 43 -2.76 3.09 7.88
CA SER A 43 -2.23 3.89 6.78
C SER A 43 -3.12 3.80 5.53
N THR A 44 -3.54 2.59 5.17
CA THR A 44 -4.44 2.34 4.05
C THR A 44 -5.81 2.99 4.25
N VAL A 45 -6.40 2.87 5.44
CA VAL A 45 -7.71 3.47 5.77
C VAL A 45 -7.64 5.00 5.72
N VAL A 46 -6.59 5.60 6.28
CA VAL A 46 -6.38 7.05 6.24
C VAL A 46 -6.24 7.54 4.79
N ALA A 47 -5.45 6.84 3.96
CA ALA A 47 -5.30 7.19 2.55
C ALA A 47 -6.64 7.13 1.79
N ILE A 48 -7.45 6.10 2.03
CA ILE A 48 -8.80 5.99 1.44
C ILE A 48 -9.70 7.11 1.94
N TYR A 49 -9.64 7.44 3.23
CA TYR A 49 -10.47 8.47 3.85
C TYR A 49 -10.25 9.85 3.23
N VAL A 50 -9.02 10.19 2.83
CA VAL A 50 -8.73 11.47 2.15
C VAL A 50 -9.62 11.68 0.92
N PHE A 51 -9.96 10.62 0.18
CA PHE A 51 -10.90 10.71 -0.92
C PHE A 51 -12.35 10.45 -0.50
N VAL A 52 -12.60 9.30 0.13
CA VAL A 52 -13.97 8.83 0.43
C VAL A 52 -14.65 9.72 1.47
N GLY A 53 -13.93 10.11 2.52
CA GLY A 53 -14.43 10.97 3.59
C GLY A 53 -14.77 12.39 3.12
N ASN A 54 -13.98 12.93 2.20
CA ASN A 54 -14.18 14.29 1.67
C ASN A 54 -15.20 14.37 0.54
N SER A 55 -15.32 13.32 -0.29
CA SER A 55 -16.22 13.31 -1.47
C SER A 55 -17.56 12.62 -1.22
N GLY A 56 -17.65 11.74 -0.23
CA GLY A 56 -18.78 10.82 -0.05
C GLY A 56 -18.87 9.71 -1.10
N VAL A 57 -17.89 9.61 -2.01
CA VAL A 57 -17.85 8.62 -3.09
C VAL A 57 -17.00 7.43 -2.66
N LEU A 58 -17.57 6.22 -2.70
CA LEU A 58 -16.81 4.99 -2.47
C LEU A 58 -15.74 4.80 -3.55
N SER A 59 -14.54 4.39 -3.14
CA SER A 59 -13.44 4.13 -4.08
C SER A 59 -12.78 2.79 -3.80
N PHE A 60 -12.84 1.89 -4.79
CA PHE A 60 -12.03 0.67 -4.84
C PHE A 60 -10.65 0.87 -5.53
N GLY A 61 -10.44 2.04 -6.13
CA GLY A 61 -9.24 2.37 -6.89
C GLY A 61 -7.99 2.43 -6.01
N HIS A 62 -8.12 3.01 -4.81
CA HIS A 62 -7.04 3.08 -3.82
C HIS A 62 -6.45 1.70 -3.49
N ILE A 63 -7.29 0.67 -3.33
CA ILE A 63 -6.83 -0.70 -3.10
C ILE A 63 -6.11 -1.27 -4.33
N SER A 64 -6.54 -0.87 -5.54
CA SER A 64 -5.85 -1.25 -6.78
C SER A 64 -4.45 -0.63 -6.86
N PHE A 65 -4.34 0.66 -6.53
CA PHE A 65 -3.07 1.38 -6.54
C PHE A 65 -2.11 0.84 -5.47
N PHE A 66 -2.65 0.55 -4.28
CA PHE A 66 -1.93 -0.13 -3.21
C PHE A 66 -1.44 -1.51 -3.65
N ALA A 67 -2.29 -2.33 -4.28
CA ALA A 67 -1.92 -3.66 -4.76
C ALA A 67 -0.79 -3.62 -5.80
N VAL A 68 -0.82 -2.67 -6.74
CA VAL A 68 0.27 -2.48 -7.71
C VAL A 68 1.56 -2.04 -7.03
N GLY A 69 1.49 -1.14 -6.05
CA GLY A 69 2.66 -0.73 -5.27
C GLY A 69 3.28 -1.89 -4.48
N VAL A 70 2.46 -2.64 -3.74
CA VAL A 70 2.91 -3.83 -2.99
C VAL A 70 3.51 -4.89 -3.92
N TRP A 71 2.89 -5.11 -5.09
CA TRP A 71 3.44 -5.99 -6.11
C TRP A 71 4.83 -5.54 -6.58
N ALA A 72 4.99 -4.24 -6.91
CA ALA A 72 6.27 -3.68 -7.33
C ALA A 72 7.35 -3.80 -6.25
N ALA A 73 7.01 -3.52 -4.99
CA ALA A 73 7.93 -3.73 -3.87
C ALA A 73 8.31 -5.20 -3.70
N GLY A 74 7.33 -6.11 -3.78
CA GLY A 74 7.53 -7.55 -3.60
C GLY A 74 8.42 -8.16 -4.68
N VAL A 75 8.10 -7.95 -5.96
CA VAL A 75 8.85 -8.54 -7.08
C VAL A 75 10.30 -8.05 -7.13
N LEU A 76 10.54 -6.80 -6.73
CA LEU A 76 11.88 -6.20 -6.71
C LEU A 76 12.69 -6.55 -5.44
N SER A 77 12.06 -7.08 -4.39
CA SER A 77 12.75 -7.42 -3.13
C SER A 77 13.13 -8.91 -3.04
N ILE A 78 12.49 -9.79 -3.81
CA ILE A 78 12.83 -11.22 -3.85
C ILE A 78 14.25 -11.40 -4.39
N PRO A 79 15.10 -12.27 -3.79
CA PRO A 79 16.42 -12.59 -4.32
C PRO A 79 16.35 -13.18 -5.74
N GLU A 80 17.26 -12.77 -6.62
CA GLU A 80 17.26 -13.19 -8.04
C GLU A 80 17.29 -14.71 -8.22
N GLN A 81 17.97 -15.43 -7.31
CA GLN A 81 18.09 -16.89 -7.34
C GLN A 81 16.77 -17.62 -7.03
N GLU A 82 15.87 -16.97 -6.27
CA GLU A 82 14.59 -17.54 -5.83
C GLU A 82 13.47 -17.28 -6.84
N LYS A 83 13.59 -16.25 -7.69
CA LYS A 83 12.55 -15.87 -8.66
C LYS A 83 12.18 -16.98 -9.64
N PRO A 84 13.13 -17.76 -10.22
CA PRO A 84 12.77 -18.83 -11.15
C PRO A 84 11.95 -19.96 -10.53
N ALA A 85 12.05 -20.17 -9.21
CA ALA A 85 11.33 -21.23 -8.52
C ALA A 85 9.83 -20.93 -8.39
N THR A 86 9.46 -19.65 -8.25
CA THR A 86 8.06 -19.22 -8.04
C THR A 86 7.48 -18.47 -9.24
N MET A 87 8.32 -17.83 -10.06
CA MET A 87 7.95 -16.95 -11.18
C MET A 87 8.81 -17.25 -12.42
N PRO A 88 8.67 -18.43 -13.06
CA PRO A 88 9.55 -18.87 -14.15
C PRO A 88 9.40 -18.06 -15.45
N TYR A 89 8.27 -17.39 -15.67
CA TYR A 89 7.97 -16.67 -16.92
C TYR A 89 8.11 -15.14 -16.81
N LEU A 90 8.72 -14.68 -15.72
CA LEU A 90 8.87 -13.25 -15.41
C LEU A 90 9.69 -12.54 -16.49
N PHE A 91 9.35 -11.28 -16.79
CA PHE A 91 10.16 -10.48 -17.72
C PHE A 91 11.63 -10.41 -17.30
N ASP A 92 12.55 -10.45 -18.27
CA ASP A 92 14.00 -10.52 -18.03
C ASP A 92 14.52 -9.42 -17.08
N PHE A 93 14.00 -8.20 -17.20
CA PHE A 93 14.41 -7.11 -16.32
C PHE A 93 13.94 -7.33 -14.87
N LEU A 94 12.77 -7.94 -14.66
CA LEU A 94 12.25 -8.24 -13.32
C LEU A 94 12.94 -9.47 -12.71
N SER A 95 13.31 -10.46 -13.53
CA SER A 95 14.02 -11.65 -13.04
C SER A 95 15.46 -11.33 -12.60
N SER A 96 16.12 -10.38 -13.29
CA SER A 96 17.50 -9.97 -13.02
C SER A 96 17.67 -8.71 -12.15
N THR A 97 16.58 -8.12 -11.65
CA THR A 97 16.67 -6.91 -10.82
C THR A 97 16.16 -7.17 -9.40
N THR A 98 17.06 -7.14 -8.42
CA THR A 98 16.69 -7.08 -7.01
C THR A 98 17.27 -5.84 -6.35
N VAL A 99 16.46 -5.15 -5.57
CA VAL A 99 16.85 -3.92 -4.87
C VAL A 99 16.50 -4.00 -3.38
N GLY A 100 17.15 -3.17 -2.57
CA GLY A 100 16.87 -3.10 -1.14
C GLY A 100 15.51 -2.47 -0.81
N ASN A 101 15.14 -2.53 0.48
CA ASN A 101 13.84 -2.07 1.00
C ASN A 101 13.50 -0.62 0.65
N VAL A 102 14.42 0.33 0.84
CA VAL A 102 14.15 1.75 0.60
C VAL A 102 13.95 2.05 -0.90
N PRO A 103 14.85 1.60 -1.81
CA PRO A 103 14.60 1.71 -3.24
C PRO A 103 13.31 1.03 -3.69
N SER A 104 13.00 -0.18 -3.19
CA SER A 104 11.79 -0.89 -3.59
C SER A 104 10.52 -0.16 -3.14
N LEU A 105 10.52 0.43 -1.95
CA LEU A 105 9.43 1.28 -1.46
C LEU A 105 9.24 2.54 -2.30
N LEU A 106 10.32 3.23 -2.69
CA LEU A 106 10.24 4.41 -3.55
C LEU A 106 9.71 4.08 -4.94
N ILE A 107 10.18 2.97 -5.53
CA ILE A 107 9.67 2.49 -6.83
C ILE A 107 8.20 2.09 -6.70
N ALA A 108 7.80 1.40 -5.63
CA ALA A 108 6.42 1.04 -5.37
C ALA A 108 5.50 2.28 -5.26
N ALA A 109 5.93 3.31 -4.53
CA ALA A 109 5.22 4.57 -4.43
C ALA A 109 5.10 5.27 -5.80
N ALA A 110 6.18 5.28 -6.59
CA ALA A 110 6.17 5.88 -7.92
C ALA A 110 5.25 5.12 -8.89
N VAL A 111 5.35 3.78 -8.96
CA VAL A 111 4.52 2.94 -9.85
C VAL A 111 3.05 3.03 -9.45
N GLY A 112 2.75 2.93 -8.16
CA GLY A 112 1.38 3.09 -7.65
C GLY A 112 0.83 4.49 -7.92
N GLY A 113 1.65 5.55 -7.74
CA GLY A 113 1.28 6.93 -8.00
C GLY A 113 1.04 7.23 -9.48
N VAL A 114 1.90 6.72 -10.37
CA VAL A 114 1.71 6.82 -11.82
C VAL A 114 0.44 6.09 -12.25
N PHE A 115 0.19 4.89 -11.73
CA PHE A 115 -1.04 4.16 -12.00
C PHE A 115 -2.28 4.91 -11.50
N ALA A 116 -2.21 5.47 -10.28
CA ALA A 116 -3.27 6.30 -9.71
C ALA A 116 -3.54 7.55 -10.56
N LEU A 117 -2.50 8.20 -11.09
CA LEU A 117 -2.64 9.36 -11.96
C LEU A 117 -3.30 8.98 -13.29
N LEU A 118 -2.84 7.92 -13.94
CA LEU A 118 -3.36 7.46 -15.23
C LEU A 118 -4.83 7.04 -15.14
N VAL A 119 -5.19 6.31 -14.08
CA VAL A 119 -6.56 5.84 -13.86
C VAL A 119 -7.45 6.94 -13.27
N GLY A 120 -6.89 7.82 -12.44
CA GLY A 120 -7.61 8.94 -11.82
C GLY A 120 -8.14 9.94 -12.85
N LEU A 121 -7.36 10.26 -13.88
CA LEU A 121 -7.74 11.22 -14.93
C LEU A 121 -9.13 10.96 -15.55
N PRO A 122 -9.46 9.75 -16.06
CA PRO A 122 -10.80 9.46 -16.56
C PRO A 122 -11.83 9.33 -15.43
N LEU A 123 -11.45 8.81 -14.26
CA LEU A 123 -12.38 8.61 -13.14
C LEU A 123 -12.91 9.94 -12.56
N MET A 124 -12.13 11.01 -12.60
CA MET A 124 -12.56 12.34 -12.15
C MET A 124 -13.73 12.92 -12.96
N ARG A 125 -14.09 12.30 -14.09
CA ARG A 125 -15.27 12.67 -14.88
C ARG A 125 -16.57 12.01 -14.40
N LEU A 126 -16.48 11.09 -13.44
CA LEU A 126 -17.60 10.35 -12.89
C LEU A 126 -17.89 10.84 -11.46
N SER A 127 -19.13 10.69 -11.03
CA SER A 127 -19.54 11.03 -9.66
C SER A 127 -20.52 9.99 -9.10
N GLY A 128 -20.64 9.95 -7.77
CA GLY A 128 -21.56 9.06 -7.07
C GLY A 128 -21.34 7.59 -7.41
N LEU A 129 -22.44 6.88 -7.71
CA LEU A 129 -22.46 5.44 -7.92
C LEU A 129 -21.61 5.00 -9.13
N ALA A 130 -21.61 5.80 -10.20
CA ALA A 130 -20.85 5.48 -11.41
C ALA A 130 -19.32 5.44 -11.14
N ALA A 131 -18.80 6.37 -10.33
CA ALA A 131 -17.40 6.37 -9.91
C ALA A 131 -17.06 5.13 -9.06
N GLY A 132 -17.98 4.71 -8.18
CA GLY A 132 -17.84 3.47 -7.41
C GLY A 132 -17.74 2.22 -8.31
N ILE A 133 -18.64 2.06 -9.28
CA ILE A 133 -18.60 0.94 -10.24
C ILE A 133 -17.31 0.97 -11.06
N ALA A 134 -16.90 2.14 -11.56
CA ALA A 134 -15.70 2.26 -12.37
C ALA A 134 -14.43 1.89 -11.59
N THR A 135 -14.31 2.35 -10.34
CA THR A 135 -13.18 1.96 -9.48
C THR A 135 -13.20 0.48 -9.10
N PHE A 136 -14.39 -0.13 -8.95
CA PHE A 136 -14.50 -1.57 -8.74
C PHE A 136 -14.03 -2.37 -9.96
N ALA A 137 -14.37 -1.92 -11.17
CA ALA A 137 -13.88 -2.52 -12.40
C ALA A 137 -12.34 -2.44 -12.50
N VAL A 138 -11.74 -1.30 -12.14
CA VAL A 138 -10.27 -1.16 -12.06
C VAL A 138 -9.67 -2.18 -11.08
N LEU A 139 -10.28 -2.38 -9.91
CA LEU A 139 -9.82 -3.38 -8.95
C LEU A 139 -9.91 -4.81 -9.51
N GLY A 140 -11.01 -5.14 -10.20
CA GLY A 140 -11.16 -6.43 -10.87
C GLY A 140 -10.10 -6.67 -11.95
N ILE A 141 -9.82 -5.68 -12.78
CA ILE A 141 -8.77 -5.75 -13.81
C ILE A 141 -7.39 -5.92 -13.16
N THR A 142 -7.10 -5.12 -12.13
CA THR A 142 -5.82 -5.19 -11.39
C THR A 142 -5.63 -6.55 -10.75
N ASN A 143 -6.66 -7.08 -10.09
CA ASN A 143 -6.63 -8.41 -9.48
C ASN A 143 -6.41 -9.50 -10.54
N ASN A 144 -7.10 -9.43 -11.68
CA ASN A 144 -6.94 -10.41 -12.75
C ASN A 144 -5.51 -10.36 -13.32
N LEU A 145 -4.99 -9.17 -13.60
CA LEU A 145 -3.65 -9.01 -14.15
C LEU A 145 -2.57 -9.55 -13.19
N LEU A 146 -2.61 -9.15 -11.91
CA LEU A 146 -1.63 -9.61 -10.92
C LEU A 146 -1.71 -11.11 -10.63
N ARG A 147 -2.89 -11.72 -10.80
CA ARG A 147 -3.12 -13.14 -10.48
C ARG A 147 -2.90 -14.08 -11.67
N TYR A 148 -3.16 -13.64 -12.90
CA TYR A 148 -3.14 -14.52 -14.07
C TYR A 148 -2.04 -14.17 -15.08
N TYR A 149 -1.44 -12.99 -15.01
CA TYR A 149 -0.38 -12.62 -15.95
C TYR A 149 0.99 -13.05 -15.42
N GLU A 150 1.41 -14.26 -15.81
CA GLU A 150 2.66 -14.89 -15.35
C GLU A 150 3.94 -14.15 -15.75
N LYS A 151 3.87 -13.20 -16.69
CA LYS A 151 5.01 -12.35 -17.06
C LYS A 151 5.39 -11.32 -15.99
N ILE A 152 4.48 -11.03 -15.07
CA ILE A 152 4.70 -10.05 -14.00
C ILE A 152 4.61 -10.65 -12.60
N GLY A 153 4.16 -11.90 -12.44
CA GLY A 153 3.94 -12.50 -11.13
C GLY A 153 3.86 -14.02 -11.15
N PRO A 154 3.59 -14.64 -9.99
CA PRO A 154 3.65 -16.10 -9.81
C PRO A 154 2.46 -16.87 -10.38
N GLY A 155 1.52 -16.18 -11.04
CA GLY A 155 0.26 -16.77 -11.48
C GLY A 155 -0.59 -17.19 -10.28
N LEU A 156 -1.12 -18.41 -10.32
CA LEU A 156 -1.92 -18.99 -9.23
C LEU A 156 -1.09 -19.47 -8.03
N ASN A 157 0.24 -19.45 -8.13
CA ASN A 157 1.12 -19.84 -7.05
C ASN A 157 1.21 -18.76 -5.98
N THR A 158 1.66 -19.16 -4.79
CA THR A 158 1.90 -18.24 -3.68
C THR A 158 3.03 -17.28 -4.03
N PHE A 159 2.84 -15.99 -3.72
CA PHE A 159 3.91 -15.01 -3.84
C PHE A 159 4.87 -15.11 -2.64
N SER A 160 5.78 -16.09 -2.69
CA SER A 160 6.70 -16.44 -1.61
C SER A 160 8.07 -15.78 -1.74
N SER A 161 8.91 -15.96 -0.73
CA SER A 161 10.32 -15.51 -0.70
C SER A 161 10.52 -13.99 -0.69
N VAL A 162 9.47 -13.20 -0.42
CA VAL A 162 9.58 -11.77 -0.13
C VAL A 162 10.20 -11.63 1.27
N PRO A 163 11.38 -10.99 1.42
CA PRO A 163 11.99 -10.79 2.72
C PRO A 163 11.11 -9.92 3.62
N GLU A 164 11.09 -10.21 4.92
CA GLU A 164 10.46 -9.34 5.91
C GLU A 164 11.36 -8.12 6.14
N THR A 165 11.01 -7.00 5.53
CA THR A 165 11.79 -5.76 5.61
C THR A 165 11.17 -4.68 6.49
N THR A 166 9.86 -4.78 6.75
CA THR A 166 9.11 -3.79 7.52
C THR A 166 9.09 -4.18 8.98
N ASP A 167 9.78 -3.40 9.82
CA ASP A 167 9.70 -3.53 11.27
C ASP A 167 8.59 -2.64 11.87
N LEU A 168 8.37 -2.77 13.17
CA LEU A 168 7.39 -2.00 13.92
C LEU A 168 7.64 -0.48 13.85
N LEU A 169 8.89 -0.06 13.87
CA LEU A 169 9.26 1.36 13.80
C LEU A 169 8.97 1.93 12.41
N GLN A 170 9.33 1.22 11.34
CA GLN A 170 9.05 1.58 9.95
C GLN A 170 7.55 1.70 9.69
N ALA A 171 6.76 0.73 10.17
CA ALA A 171 5.30 0.79 10.06
C ALA A 171 4.71 1.99 10.82
N THR A 172 5.26 2.30 12.00
CA THR A 172 4.84 3.46 12.81
C THR A 172 5.18 4.78 12.11
N ILE A 173 6.42 4.93 11.63
CA ILE A 173 6.86 6.12 10.90
C ILE A 173 6.00 6.29 9.65
N GLY A 174 5.77 5.22 8.89
CA GLY A 174 4.90 5.23 7.71
C GLY A 174 3.49 5.71 8.04
N ALA A 175 2.86 5.16 9.07
CA ALA A 175 1.52 5.55 9.49
C ALA A 175 1.45 7.01 9.95
N VAL A 176 2.42 7.49 10.71
CA VAL A 176 2.49 8.90 11.14
C VAL A 176 2.66 9.82 9.93
N LEU A 177 3.51 9.47 8.97
CA LEU A 177 3.69 10.25 7.74
C LEU A 177 2.42 10.31 6.90
N VAL A 178 1.70 9.20 6.77
CA VAL A 178 0.42 9.15 6.04
C VAL A 178 -0.65 10.00 6.73
N ILE A 179 -0.73 9.93 8.07
CA ILE A 179 -1.65 10.78 8.85
C ILE A 179 -1.30 12.26 8.69
N ALA A 180 -0.02 12.62 8.79
CA ALA A 180 0.43 14.00 8.61
C ALA A 180 0.14 14.51 7.19
N ALA A 181 0.37 13.69 6.17
CA ALA A 181 0.07 14.02 4.78
C ALA A 181 -1.45 14.20 4.56
N ALA A 182 -2.27 13.31 5.13
CA ALA A 182 -3.73 13.42 5.06
C ALA A 182 -4.27 14.66 5.77
N PHE A 183 -3.66 15.06 6.89
CA PHE A 183 -4.02 16.27 7.62
C PHE A 183 -3.62 17.56 6.89
N ALA A 184 -2.54 17.50 6.09
CA ALA A 184 -2.07 18.65 5.31
C ALA A 184 -2.88 18.90 4.03
N TYR A 185 -3.68 17.92 3.58
CA TYR A 185 -4.55 17.99 2.40
C TYR A 185 -5.91 18.58 2.74
#